data_AF-A0A3B8P680-F1
#
_entry.id   AF-A0A3B8P680-F1
#
_cell.length_a   1.000
_cell.length_b   1.000
_cell.length_c   1.000
_cell.angle_alpha   90.00
_cell.angle_beta   90.00
_cell.angle_gamma   90.00
#
_symmetry.space_group_name_H-M   'P 1'
#
loop_
_entity.id
_entity.type
_entity.pdbx_description
1 polymer ?
#
loop_
_entity_poly.entity_id
_entity_poly.type
_entity_poly.pdbx_seq_one_letter_code
_entity_poly.pdbx_strand_id
1 'polypeptide(L)'
;MNRTLRITYSLSFLGLLVGMGAWSTGAFESFHRTEQMTLLNGKLAKAAETHYDDQFPIKRLGTNLWAALDFKLFNEGRPGVVLGRDQWLFSDEEFKPSADAQQLMQDNLALIRGVRDTLHKHGSQLVLAIVPAKARVYAEYVGKEQPASLHDDLYNQFHAQARQANVFAPDLKTPLEQAKARGQVFLRTDTHWTPMGA
;
A
#
# COMPACT_ATOMS: atom_id res chain seq x y z
N MET A 1 -3.99 -36.76 18.53
CA MET A 1 -2.98 -35.92 19.21
C MET A 1 -2.75 -36.43 20.63
N ASN A 2 -1.61 -37.08 20.87
CA ASN A 2 -1.32 -37.85 22.09
C ASN A 2 -1.04 -36.92 23.29
N ARG A 3 -1.42 -37.35 24.49
CA ARG A 3 -1.31 -36.58 25.75
C ARG A 3 0.10 -36.02 25.98
N THR A 4 1.13 -36.81 25.70
CA THR A 4 2.53 -36.41 25.79
C THR A 4 2.86 -35.24 24.88
N LEU A 5 2.36 -35.25 23.63
CA LEU A 5 2.60 -34.19 22.65
C LEU A 5 2.02 -32.84 23.10
N ARG A 6 0.83 -32.86 23.74
CA ARG A 6 0.19 -31.65 24.29
C ARG A 6 0.98 -31.09 25.48
N ILE A 7 1.49 -31.96 26.35
CA ILE A 7 2.29 -31.54 27.51
C ILE A 7 3.60 -30.92 27.04
N THR A 8 4.31 -31.55 26.09
CA THR A 8 5.55 -30.99 25.54
C THR A 8 5.30 -29.66 24.85
N TYR A 9 4.24 -29.54 24.04
CA TYR A 9 3.86 -28.28 23.41
C TYR A 9 3.57 -27.17 24.43
N SER A 10 2.74 -27.46 25.44
CA SER A 10 2.40 -26.49 26.47
C SER A 10 3.62 -26.05 27.28
N LEU A 11 4.52 -26.97 27.63
CA LEU A 11 5.74 -26.64 28.37
C LEU A 11 6.72 -25.81 27.53
N SER A 12 6.89 -26.14 26.24
CA SER A 12 7.72 -25.34 25.33
C SER A 12 7.16 -23.94 25.12
N PHE A 13 5.84 -23.82 24.95
CA PHE A 13 5.16 -22.53 24.82
C PHE A 13 5.27 -21.69 26.10
N LEU A 14 5.05 -22.31 27.27
CA LEU A 14 5.20 -21.64 28.56
C LEU A 14 6.65 -21.19 28.79
N GLY A 15 7.63 -22.03 28.45
CA GLY A 15 9.04 -21.71 28.55
C GLY A 15 9.44 -20.55 27.64
N LEU A 16 8.91 -20.50 26.43
CA LEU A 16 9.13 -19.39 25.49
C LEU A 16 8.49 -18.09 26.00
N LEU A 17 7.27 -18.15 26.54
CA LEU A 17 6.60 -17.00 27.15
C LEU A 17 7.37 -16.47 28.37
N VAL A 18 7.83 -17.35 29.26
CA VAL A 18 8.61 -16.97 30.44
C VAL A 18 9.97 -16.39 30.03
N GLY A 19 10.63 -17.00 29.05
CA GLY A 19 11.90 -16.48 28.51
C GLY A 19 11.74 -15.10 27.87
N MET A 20 10.68 -14.89 27.10
CA MET A 20 10.34 -13.57 26.55
C MET A 20 9.97 -12.56 27.64
N GLY A 21 9.25 -12.97 28.68
CA GLY A 21 8.91 -12.12 29.82
C GLY A 21 10.13 -11.71 30.63
N ALA A 22 11.08 -12.62 30.84
CA ALA A 22 12.34 -12.33 31.53
C ALA A 22 13.28 -11.46 30.70
N TRP A 23 13.33 -11.66 29.38
CA TRP A 23 14.02 -10.72 28.48
C TRP A 23 13.32 -9.36 28.52
N SER A 24 11.98 -9.35 28.69
CA SER A 24 11.22 -8.12 28.69
C SER A 24 11.58 -7.17 29.82
N THR A 25 11.85 -7.72 30.99
CA THR A 25 12.19 -6.95 32.18
C THR A 25 13.55 -6.24 32.05
N GLY A 26 14.46 -6.75 31.20
CA GLY A 26 15.75 -6.11 30.92
C GLY A 26 15.63 -4.78 30.17
N ALA A 27 14.52 -4.54 29.45
CA ALA A 27 14.26 -3.26 28.78
C ALA A 27 14.05 -2.09 29.78
N PHE A 28 13.67 -2.40 31.03
CA PHE A 28 13.45 -1.41 32.08
C PHE A 28 14.72 -1.08 32.89
N GLU A 29 15.78 -1.88 32.82
CA GLU A 29 17.02 -1.62 33.57
C GLU A 29 17.78 -0.37 33.07
N SER A 30 17.58 0.01 31.80
CA SER A 30 18.18 1.21 31.18
C SER A 30 17.32 2.47 31.31
N PHE A 31 16.16 2.39 31.96
CA PHE A 31 15.25 3.52 32.08
C PHE A 31 15.67 4.46 33.23
N HIS A 32 16.33 5.56 32.89
CA HIS A 32 16.67 6.61 33.86
C HIS A 32 15.59 7.70 33.89
N ARG A 33 15.01 7.94 35.07
CA ARG A 33 14.00 8.96 35.30
C ARG A 33 14.64 10.34 35.47
N THR A 34 14.33 11.28 34.57
CA THR A 34 14.72 12.68 34.72
C THR A 34 13.64 13.45 35.50
N GLU A 35 14.02 14.40 36.38
CA GLU A 35 13.11 15.13 37.30
C GLU A 35 11.95 15.87 36.63
N GLN A 36 12.04 16.13 35.32
CA GLN A 36 11.01 16.84 34.55
C GLN A 36 9.81 15.96 34.13
N MET A 37 9.82 14.66 34.44
CA MET A 37 8.73 13.75 34.10
C MET A 37 7.76 13.58 35.27
N THR A 38 6.74 14.43 35.33
CA THR A 38 5.67 14.41 36.34
C THR A 38 4.61 13.35 36.01
N LEU A 39 4.14 12.62 37.03
CA LEU A 39 3.14 11.53 36.89
C LEU A 39 1.77 12.01 36.38
N LEU A 40 1.38 13.24 36.72
CA LEU A 40 0.04 13.78 36.49
C LEU A 40 -0.24 14.17 35.03
N ASN A 41 0.80 14.29 34.19
CA ASN A 41 0.66 14.78 32.81
C ASN A 41 0.81 13.67 31.75
N GLY A 42 0.90 12.40 32.14
CA GLY A 42 1.03 11.26 31.21
C GLY A 42 2.35 11.18 30.44
N LYS A 43 3.23 12.19 30.54
CA LYS A 43 4.55 12.22 29.89
C LYS A 43 5.47 11.09 30.36
N LEU A 44 5.34 10.67 31.62
CA LEU A 44 6.08 9.54 32.19
C LEU A 44 5.63 8.21 31.56
N ALA A 45 4.32 8.02 31.36
CA ALA A 45 3.77 6.83 30.70
C ALA A 45 4.18 6.79 29.22
N LYS A 46 4.10 7.93 28.51
CA LYS A 46 4.54 8.05 27.11
C LYS A 46 6.04 7.77 26.93
N ALA A 47 6.87 8.28 27.84
CA ALA A 47 8.31 8.05 27.81
C ALA A 47 8.66 6.58 28.09
N ALA A 48 7.96 5.94 29.05
CA ALA A 48 8.13 4.52 29.34
C ALA A 48 7.65 3.63 28.17
N GLU A 49 6.53 3.97 27.54
CA GLU A 49 6.00 3.26 26.36
C GLU A 49 6.95 3.37 25.16
N THR A 50 7.45 4.57 24.87
CA THR A 50 8.37 4.80 23.74
C THR A 50 9.69 4.04 23.94
N HIS A 51 10.25 4.09 25.15
CA HIS A 51 11.48 3.37 25.48
C HIS A 51 11.30 1.85 25.43
N TYR A 52 10.14 1.36 25.86
CA TYR A 52 9.80 -0.06 25.77
C TYR A 52 9.66 -0.52 24.33
N ASP A 53 8.94 0.22 23.47
CA ASP A 53 8.77 -0.13 22.04
C ASP A 53 10.10 -0.10 21.26
N ASP A 54 11.04 0.79 21.60
CA ASP A 54 12.38 0.86 20.97
C ASP A 54 13.30 -0.33 21.34
N GLN A 55 13.21 -0.82 22.59
CA GLN A 55 14.04 -1.92 23.09
C GLN A 55 13.44 -3.32 22.83
N PHE A 56 12.20 -3.40 22.29
CA PHE A 56 11.51 -4.66 21.99
C PHE A 56 11.44 -5.01 20.49
N PRO A 57 12.55 -5.45 19.86
CA PRO A 57 12.54 -5.83 18.45
C PRO A 57 11.65 -7.04 18.14
N ILE A 58 11.17 -7.78 19.16
CA ILE A 58 10.32 -8.96 18.99
C ILE A 58 8.96 -8.62 18.36
N LYS A 59 8.41 -7.42 18.60
CA LYS A 59 7.17 -6.97 17.93
C LYS A 59 7.38 -6.86 16.41
N ARG A 60 8.54 -6.34 15.98
CA ARG A 60 8.90 -6.24 14.56
C ARG A 60 9.27 -7.59 13.95
N LEU A 61 10.02 -8.42 14.66
CA LEU A 61 10.37 -9.78 14.22
C LEU A 61 9.13 -10.67 14.07
N GLY A 62 8.23 -10.64 15.06
CA GLY A 62 6.99 -11.39 15.04
C GLY A 62 6.04 -10.94 13.94
N THR A 63 5.87 -9.64 13.73
CA THR A 63 5.05 -9.11 12.64
C THR A 63 5.64 -9.41 11.26
N ASN A 64 6.95 -9.31 11.08
CA ASN A 64 7.60 -9.64 9.80
C ASN A 64 7.58 -11.15 9.52
N LEU A 65 7.79 -11.99 10.52
CA LEU A 65 7.72 -13.44 10.39
C LEU A 65 6.29 -13.91 10.13
N TRP A 66 5.31 -13.32 10.82
CA TRP A 66 3.89 -13.59 10.58
C TRP A 66 3.48 -13.14 9.18
N ALA A 67 3.89 -11.94 8.75
CA ALA A 67 3.64 -11.47 7.39
C ALA A 67 4.30 -12.36 6.30
N ALA A 68 5.51 -12.87 6.55
CA ALA A 68 6.19 -13.79 5.63
C ALA A 68 5.51 -15.17 5.58
N LEU A 69 4.99 -15.64 6.71
CA LEU A 69 4.21 -16.88 6.80
C LEU A 69 2.86 -16.73 6.11
N ASP A 70 2.13 -15.63 6.36
CA ASP A 70 0.86 -15.34 5.70
C ASP A 70 1.02 -15.23 4.19
N PHE A 71 2.03 -14.49 3.73
CA PHE A 71 2.38 -14.37 2.31
C PHE A 71 2.67 -15.74 1.67
N LYS A 72 3.38 -16.62 2.38
CA LYS A 72 3.79 -17.94 1.87
C LYS A 72 2.68 -19.00 1.96
N LEU A 73 1.82 -18.93 2.96
CA LEU A 73 0.80 -19.95 3.25
C LEU A 73 -0.54 -19.63 2.60
N PHE A 74 -0.94 -18.36 2.57
CA PHE A 74 -2.26 -17.95 2.11
C PHE A 74 -2.22 -17.20 0.77
N ASN A 75 -1.05 -16.75 0.32
CA ASN A 75 -0.94 -15.96 -0.92
C ASN A 75 -1.90 -14.74 -0.86
N GLU A 76 -2.08 -14.20 0.35
CA GLU A 76 -2.92 -13.05 0.64
C GLU A 76 -1.98 -11.85 0.88
N GLY A 77 -2.05 -10.86 -0.01
CA GLY A 77 -1.49 -9.55 0.29
C GLY A 77 -2.24 -8.91 1.47
N ARG A 78 -1.67 -7.86 2.08
CA ARG A 78 -2.45 -7.01 2.99
C ARG A 78 -3.73 -6.53 2.28
N PRO A 79 -4.84 -6.26 3.00
CA PRO A 79 -6.02 -5.65 2.39
C PRO A 79 -5.59 -4.43 1.56
N GLY A 80 -5.95 -4.40 0.27
CA GLY A 80 -5.43 -3.40 -0.67
C GLY A 80 -4.49 -3.95 -1.76
N VAL A 81 -4.03 -5.19 -1.68
CA VAL A 81 -2.97 -5.71 -2.57
C VAL A 81 -3.41 -6.98 -3.31
N VAL A 82 -3.25 -6.96 -4.64
CA VAL A 82 -3.44 -8.11 -5.55
C VAL A 82 -2.09 -8.69 -5.94
N LEU A 83 -1.94 -10.02 -5.84
CA LEU A 83 -0.70 -10.71 -6.19
C LEU A 83 -0.61 -11.02 -7.68
N GLY A 84 0.46 -10.54 -8.31
CA GLY A 84 0.86 -10.84 -9.66
C GLY A 84 1.83 -12.02 -9.78
N ARG A 85 2.25 -12.29 -11.01
CA ARG A 85 3.36 -13.21 -11.33
C ARG A 85 4.70 -12.56 -11.02
N ASP A 86 5.75 -13.36 -10.91
CA ASP A 86 7.14 -12.90 -10.73
C ASP A 86 7.31 -11.88 -9.59
N GLN A 87 6.60 -12.10 -8.49
CA GLN A 87 6.59 -11.23 -7.30
C GLN A 87 6.17 -9.77 -7.59
N TRP A 88 5.34 -9.55 -8.59
CA TRP A 88 4.66 -8.26 -8.81
C TRP A 88 3.48 -8.12 -7.85
N LEU A 89 3.30 -6.92 -7.32
CA LEU A 89 2.15 -6.56 -6.48
C LEU A 89 1.37 -5.45 -7.16
N PHE A 90 0.05 -5.52 -7.14
CA PHE A 90 -0.81 -4.46 -7.67
C PHE A 90 -1.75 -3.94 -6.58
N SER A 91 -2.26 -2.72 -6.75
CA SER A 91 -3.32 -2.19 -5.88
C SER A 91 -4.64 -2.88 -6.24
N ASP A 92 -5.43 -3.28 -5.25
CA ASP A 92 -6.76 -3.82 -5.49
C ASP A 92 -7.74 -2.78 -6.07
N GLU A 93 -7.45 -1.49 -5.93
CA GLU A 93 -8.18 -0.39 -6.56
C GLU A 93 -8.14 -0.47 -8.10
N GLU A 94 -7.09 -1.07 -8.67
CA GLU A 94 -6.97 -1.30 -10.11
C GLU A 94 -7.78 -2.52 -10.59
N PHE A 95 -8.38 -3.28 -9.67
CA PHE A 95 -9.06 -4.55 -9.96
C PHE A 95 -10.53 -4.53 -9.56
N LYS A 96 -10.84 -3.93 -8.41
CA LYS A 96 -12.18 -3.93 -7.83
C LYS A 96 -13.13 -3.07 -8.67
N PRO A 97 -14.36 -3.54 -8.93
CA PRO A 97 -15.40 -2.67 -9.46
C PRO A 97 -15.81 -1.65 -8.41
N SER A 98 -16.06 -0.40 -8.81
CA SER A 98 -16.72 0.58 -7.95
C SER A 98 -18.22 0.57 -8.22
N ALA A 99 -19.03 0.50 -7.16
CA ALA A 99 -20.44 0.84 -7.26
C ALA A 99 -20.57 2.27 -7.78
N ASP A 100 -21.50 2.49 -8.71
CA ASP A 100 -21.76 3.81 -9.32
C ASP A 100 -20.56 4.44 -10.05
N ALA A 101 -19.59 3.63 -10.50
CA ALA A 101 -18.38 4.11 -11.18
C ALA A 101 -18.65 5.12 -12.30
N GLN A 102 -19.73 4.93 -13.05
CA GLN A 102 -20.10 5.83 -14.14
C GLN A 102 -20.57 7.20 -13.64
N GLN A 103 -21.35 7.25 -12.56
CA GLN A 103 -21.78 8.50 -11.93
C GLN A 103 -20.57 9.22 -11.31
N LEU A 104 -19.74 8.49 -10.56
CA LEU A 104 -18.52 9.04 -9.95
C LEU A 104 -17.56 9.62 -11.01
N MET A 105 -17.42 8.94 -12.17
CA MET A 105 -16.61 9.44 -13.27
C MET A 105 -17.18 10.74 -13.85
N GLN A 106 -18.50 10.84 -14.03
CA GLN A 106 -19.16 12.06 -14.50
C GLN A 106 -18.98 13.22 -13.51
N ASP A 107 -19.16 12.97 -12.22
CA ASP A 107 -19.03 13.98 -11.17
C ASP A 107 -17.58 14.50 -11.10
N ASN A 108 -16.59 13.59 -11.12
CA ASN A 108 -15.17 13.95 -11.14
C ASN A 108 -14.80 14.74 -12.40
N LEU A 109 -15.32 14.37 -13.57
CA LEU A 109 -15.08 15.12 -14.80
C LEU A 109 -15.69 16.53 -14.74
N ALA A 110 -16.87 16.68 -14.14
CA ALA A 110 -17.50 17.99 -13.95
C ALA A 110 -16.63 18.90 -13.08
N LEU A 111 -16.03 18.36 -12.01
CA LEU A 111 -15.07 19.07 -11.17
C LEU A 111 -13.81 19.48 -11.95
N ILE A 112 -13.22 18.56 -12.71
CA ILE A 112 -12.04 18.83 -13.56
C ILE A 112 -12.33 19.95 -14.57
N ARG A 113 -13.52 19.94 -15.18
CA ARG A 113 -13.96 21.01 -16.09
C ARG A 113 -14.05 22.36 -15.37
N GLY A 114 -14.62 22.40 -14.17
CA GLY A 114 -14.68 23.61 -13.36
C GLY A 114 -13.29 24.15 -12.98
N VAL A 115 -12.34 23.26 -12.68
CA VAL A 115 -10.94 23.63 -12.43
C VAL A 115 -10.32 24.22 -13.68
N ARG A 116 -10.46 23.57 -14.84
CA ARG A 116 -9.97 24.08 -16.12
C ARG A 116 -10.51 25.48 -16.41
N ASP A 117 -11.81 25.69 -16.26
CA ASP A 117 -12.45 26.99 -16.53
C ASP A 117 -11.95 28.08 -15.60
N THR A 118 -11.74 27.73 -14.33
CA THR A 118 -11.17 28.64 -13.34
C THR A 118 -9.73 29.02 -13.71
N LEU A 119 -8.90 28.05 -14.06
CA LEU A 119 -7.52 28.30 -14.48
C LEU A 119 -7.46 29.17 -15.76
N HIS A 120 -8.33 28.87 -16.73
CA HIS A 120 -8.38 29.61 -17.98
C HIS A 120 -8.75 31.09 -17.76
N LYS A 121 -9.71 31.37 -16.87
CA LYS A 121 -10.06 32.75 -16.46
C LYS A 121 -8.89 33.52 -15.85
N HIS A 122 -7.94 32.82 -15.24
CA HIS A 122 -6.72 33.40 -14.66
C HIS A 122 -5.52 33.33 -15.61
N GLY A 123 -5.73 33.08 -16.92
CA GLY A 123 -4.67 33.02 -17.91
C GLY A 123 -3.78 31.79 -17.85
N SER A 124 -4.19 30.74 -17.12
CA SER A 124 -3.46 29.48 -16.98
C SER A 124 -4.09 28.37 -17.83
N GLN A 125 -3.25 27.56 -18.47
CA GLN A 125 -3.69 26.40 -19.26
C GLN A 125 -3.59 25.12 -18.42
N LEU A 126 -4.64 24.31 -18.42
CA LEU A 126 -4.63 23.00 -17.76
C LEU A 126 -4.12 21.92 -18.72
N VAL A 127 -3.08 21.20 -18.30
CA VAL A 127 -2.64 19.95 -18.91
C VAL A 127 -2.89 18.83 -17.92
N LEU A 128 -3.83 17.93 -18.22
CA LEU A 128 -4.20 16.83 -17.35
C LEU A 128 -3.35 15.59 -17.66
N ALA A 129 -2.47 15.22 -16.73
CA ALA A 129 -1.68 14.00 -16.82
C ALA A 129 -2.47 12.79 -16.29
N ILE A 130 -3.13 12.06 -17.19
CA ILE A 130 -3.84 10.82 -16.83
C ILE A 130 -2.83 9.68 -16.81
N VAL A 131 -2.46 9.20 -15.62
CA VAL A 131 -1.53 8.09 -15.44
C VAL A 131 -2.27 6.77 -15.68
N PRO A 132 -1.80 5.88 -16.58
CA PRO A 132 -2.40 4.56 -16.75
C PRO A 132 -2.15 3.68 -15.52
N ALA A 133 -3.13 2.83 -15.18
CA ALA A 133 -2.97 1.83 -14.13
C ALA A 133 -1.76 0.92 -14.37
N LYS A 134 -1.07 0.54 -13.31
CA LYS A 134 0.09 -0.36 -13.36
C LYS A 134 -0.31 -1.72 -13.93
N ALA A 135 -1.47 -2.26 -13.54
CA ALA A 135 -2.03 -3.50 -14.08
C ALA A 135 -2.28 -3.45 -15.60
N ARG A 136 -2.55 -2.26 -16.15
CA ARG A 136 -2.69 -2.07 -17.60
C ARG A 136 -1.35 -2.05 -18.32
N VAL A 137 -0.36 -1.34 -17.76
CA VAL A 137 0.99 -1.23 -18.36
C VAL A 137 1.76 -2.55 -18.26
N TYR A 138 1.58 -3.29 -17.17
CA TYR A 138 2.24 -4.56 -16.87
C TYR A 138 1.26 -5.73 -16.84
N ALA A 139 0.36 -5.79 -17.83
CA ALA A 139 -0.62 -6.86 -17.98
C ALA A 139 0.03 -8.26 -18.03
N GLU A 140 1.27 -8.36 -18.53
CA GLU A 140 2.04 -9.60 -18.56
C GLU A 140 2.43 -10.14 -17.18
N TYR A 141 2.36 -9.33 -16.11
CA TYR A 141 2.63 -9.75 -14.74
C TYR A 141 1.35 -9.88 -13.90
N VAL A 142 0.17 -9.62 -14.47
CA VAL A 142 -1.09 -9.88 -13.79
C VAL A 142 -1.21 -11.39 -13.51
N GLY A 143 -1.71 -11.69 -12.30
CA GLY A 143 -1.82 -13.04 -11.75
C GLY A 143 -3.11 -13.74 -12.12
N LYS A 144 -3.63 -14.54 -11.18
CA LYS A 144 -4.91 -15.26 -11.35
C LYS A 144 -6.10 -14.31 -11.27
N GLU A 145 -6.02 -13.32 -10.38
CA GLU A 145 -7.01 -12.27 -10.25
C GLU A 145 -6.85 -11.31 -11.44
N GLN A 146 -7.92 -11.14 -12.21
CA GLN A 146 -7.97 -10.24 -13.34
C GLN A 146 -8.73 -8.97 -12.94
N PRO A 147 -8.36 -7.79 -13.50
CA PRO A 147 -9.14 -6.59 -13.29
C PRO A 147 -10.60 -6.81 -13.71
N ALA A 148 -11.55 -6.23 -12.97
CA ALA A 148 -12.95 -6.24 -13.39
C ALA A 148 -13.09 -5.58 -14.78
N SER A 149 -14.04 -6.05 -15.59
CA SER A 149 -14.25 -5.56 -16.96
C SER A 149 -14.48 -4.04 -17.07
N LEU A 150 -14.95 -3.40 -16.00
CA LEU A 150 -15.03 -1.94 -15.88
C LEU A 150 -13.68 -1.27 -16.17
N HIS A 151 -12.57 -1.89 -15.78
CA HIS A 151 -11.22 -1.36 -15.94
C HIS A 151 -10.63 -1.59 -17.34
N ASP A 152 -11.26 -2.41 -18.20
CA ASP A 152 -10.71 -2.77 -19.53
C ASP A 152 -10.50 -1.56 -20.43
N ASP A 153 -11.45 -0.61 -20.39
CA ASP A 153 -11.45 0.56 -21.28
C ASP A 153 -11.51 1.89 -20.53
N LEU A 154 -11.47 1.86 -19.18
CA LEU A 154 -11.54 3.06 -18.33
C LEU A 154 -10.55 4.15 -18.75
N TYR A 155 -9.30 3.79 -19.07
CA TYR A 155 -8.28 4.75 -19.49
C TYR A 155 -8.69 5.50 -20.78
N ASN A 156 -9.16 4.77 -21.80
CA ASN A 156 -9.56 5.37 -23.07
C ASN A 156 -10.85 6.17 -22.93
N GLN A 157 -11.81 5.67 -22.14
CA GLN A 157 -13.07 6.38 -21.85
C GLN A 157 -12.79 7.70 -21.14
N PHE A 158 -11.91 7.70 -20.15
CA PHE A 158 -11.56 8.92 -19.41
C PHE A 158 -10.85 9.93 -20.31
N HIS A 159 -9.96 9.48 -21.19
CA HIS A 159 -9.36 10.32 -22.25
C HIS A 159 -10.39 10.89 -23.23
N ALA A 160 -11.36 10.07 -23.66
CA ALA A 160 -12.44 10.52 -24.55
C ALA A 160 -13.30 11.58 -23.87
N GLN A 161 -13.65 11.38 -22.60
CA GLN A 161 -14.42 12.32 -21.81
C GLN A 161 -13.66 13.62 -21.51
N ALA A 162 -12.36 13.55 -21.21
CA ALA A 162 -11.50 14.73 -21.06
C ALA A 162 -11.47 15.55 -22.35
N ARG A 163 -11.33 14.90 -23.52
CA ARG A 163 -11.41 15.56 -24.83
C ARG A 163 -12.77 16.21 -25.08
N GLN A 164 -13.87 15.51 -24.81
CA GLN A 164 -15.23 16.09 -24.91
C GLN A 164 -15.42 17.28 -23.98
N ALA A 165 -14.79 17.25 -22.81
CA ALA A 165 -14.80 18.36 -21.87
C ALA A 165 -13.86 19.49 -22.28
N ASN A 166 -13.18 19.45 -23.44
CA ASN A 166 -12.09 20.35 -23.88
C ASN A 166 -11.00 20.53 -22.81
N VAL A 167 -10.62 19.43 -22.15
CA VAL A 167 -9.45 19.34 -21.27
C VAL A 167 -8.34 18.67 -22.05
N PHE A 168 -7.17 19.32 -22.14
CA PHE A 168 -6.02 18.74 -22.82
C PHE A 168 -5.37 17.67 -21.94
N ALA A 169 -5.41 16.41 -22.38
CA ALA A 169 -4.83 15.27 -21.67
C ALA A 169 -3.94 14.45 -22.62
N PRO A 170 -2.61 14.57 -22.55
CA PRO A 170 -1.69 13.78 -23.36
C PRO A 170 -1.78 12.28 -23.02
N ASP A 171 -1.59 11.42 -24.03
CA ASP A 171 -1.48 9.97 -23.78
C ASP A 171 -0.13 9.64 -23.15
N LEU A 172 -0.16 9.10 -21.93
CA LEU A 172 1.02 8.64 -21.20
C LEU A 172 1.25 7.13 -21.33
N LYS A 173 0.23 6.37 -21.74
CA LYS A 173 0.32 4.90 -21.85
C LYS A 173 1.32 4.48 -22.92
N THR A 174 1.18 4.99 -24.15
CA THR A 174 2.06 4.61 -25.26
C THR A 174 3.55 4.84 -24.95
N PRO A 175 3.99 6.02 -24.46
CA PRO A 175 5.39 6.23 -24.14
C PRO A 175 5.87 5.37 -22.96
N LEU A 176 5.04 5.15 -21.93
CA LEU A 176 5.39 4.26 -20.82
C LEU A 176 5.58 2.80 -21.30
N GLU A 177 4.70 2.30 -22.16
CA GLU A 177 4.82 0.96 -22.74
C GLU A 177 6.09 0.80 -23.57
N GLN A 178 6.45 1.80 -24.38
CA GLN A 178 7.69 1.80 -25.15
C GLN A 178 8.92 1.83 -24.24
N ALA A 179 8.87 2.60 -23.15
CA ALA A 179 9.97 2.71 -22.20
C ALA A 179 10.24 1.43 -21.40
N LYS A 180 9.29 0.49 -21.34
CA LYS A 180 9.50 -0.86 -20.76
C LYS A 180 10.69 -1.60 -21.38
N ALA A 181 11.01 -1.32 -22.65
CA ALA A 181 12.16 -1.91 -23.33
C ALA A 181 13.52 -1.46 -22.75
N ARG A 182 13.54 -0.32 -22.03
CA ARG A 182 14.75 0.26 -21.42
C ARG A 182 14.89 -0.05 -19.94
N GLY A 183 13.80 -0.49 -19.29
CA GLY A 183 13.78 -0.81 -17.87
C GLY A 183 12.38 -0.79 -17.29
N GLN A 184 12.28 -0.95 -15.98
CA GLN A 184 10.98 -0.90 -15.30
C GLN A 184 10.47 0.54 -15.23
N VAL A 185 9.25 0.79 -15.71
CA VAL A 185 8.56 2.09 -15.60
C VAL A 185 7.65 2.18 -14.38
N PHE A 186 7.29 1.04 -13.78
CA PHE A 186 6.67 0.95 -12.45
C PHE A 186 7.48 0.05 -11.54
N LEU A 187 7.48 0.38 -10.25
CA LEU A 187 8.11 -0.45 -9.23
C LEU A 187 7.36 -1.78 -9.11
N ARG A 188 8.10 -2.87 -8.89
CA ARG A 188 7.52 -4.22 -8.85
C ARG A 188 6.56 -4.41 -7.66
N THR A 189 6.95 -3.93 -6.48
CA THR A 189 6.23 -4.15 -5.21
C THR A 189 5.60 -2.87 -4.64
N ASP A 190 5.46 -1.84 -5.47
CA ASP A 190 4.89 -0.54 -5.10
C ASP A 190 3.96 -0.04 -6.23
N THR A 191 3.03 0.86 -5.94
CA THR A 191 2.06 1.40 -6.90
C THR A 191 2.64 2.48 -7.80
N HIS A 192 3.73 3.13 -7.39
CA HIS A 192 4.32 4.26 -8.10
C HIS A 192 5.17 3.84 -9.31
N TRP A 193 5.30 4.78 -10.24
CA TRP A 193 6.29 4.69 -11.30
C TRP A 193 7.72 4.68 -10.74
N THR A 194 8.68 4.23 -11.55
CA THR A 194 10.10 4.44 -11.25
C THR A 194 10.52 5.86 -11.65
N PRO A 195 11.70 6.34 -11.23
CA PRO A 195 12.26 7.59 -11.74
C PRO A 195 12.44 7.63 -13.27
N MET A 196 12.46 6.47 -13.94
CA MET A 196 12.52 6.40 -15.40
C MET A 196 11.13 6.49 -16.03
N GLY A 197 10.09 6.05 -15.31
CA GLY A 197 8.70 6.18 -15.76
C GLY A 197 8.13 7.59 -15.56
N ALA A 198 8.64 8.34 -14.58
CA ALA A 198 8.27 9.73 -14.28
C ALA A 198 8.90 10.73 -15.25
#